data_AF-J2TC17-F1
#
_entry.id   AF-J2TC17-F1
#
_cell.length_a   1.000
_cell.length_b   1.000
_cell.length_c   1.000
_cell.angle_alpha   90.00
_cell.angle_beta   90.00
_cell.angle_gamma   90.00
#
_symmetry.space_group_name_H-M   'P 1'
#
loop_
_entity.id
_entity.type
_entity.pdbx_description
1 polymer ?
#
loop_
_entity_poly.entity_id
_entity_poly.type
_entity_poly.pdbx_seq_one_letter_code
_entity_poly.pdbx_strand_id
1 'polypeptide(L)' 'DTARASKFPLPLSATAHQMFMQASSAGFGREDDSAVIKIFPGIELPTAKPQSV' A
#
# COMPACT_ATOMS: atom_id res chain seq x y z
N ASP A 1 -7.70 -11.52 11.43
CA ASP A 1 -8.28 -12.86 11.68
C ASP A 1 -9.81 -12.99 11.61
N THR A 2 -10.61 -12.01 12.05
CA THR A 2 -12.08 -12.14 12.13
C THR A 2 -12.77 -12.61 10.83
N ALA A 3 -12.30 -12.16 9.65
CA ALA A 3 -12.90 -12.53 8.37
C ALA A 3 -12.53 -13.94 7.87
N ARG A 4 -11.40 -14.49 8.32
CA ARG A 4 -10.97 -15.85 7.96
C ARG A 4 -11.86 -16.89 8.66
N ALA A 5 -12.34 -16.57 9.85
CA ALA A 5 -13.25 -17.40 10.64
C ALA A 5 -14.70 -17.43 10.10
N SER A 6 -15.13 -16.40 9.37
CA SER A 6 -16.52 -16.26 8.89
C SER A 6 -16.78 -16.77 7.47
N LYS A 7 -15.77 -17.36 6.79
CA LYS A 7 -15.84 -17.76 5.36
C LYS A 7 -16.42 -16.66 4.46
N PHE A 8 -16.21 -15.40 4.81
CA PHE A 8 -16.69 -14.28 4.01
C PHE A 8 -15.56 -13.90 3.04
N PRO A 9 -15.74 -14.05 1.72
CA PRO A 9 -14.71 -13.66 0.77
C PRO A 9 -14.54 -12.14 0.85
N LEU A 10 -13.39 -11.70 1.37
CA LEU A 10 -12.94 -10.31 1.33
C LEU A 10 -11.84 -10.16 0.27
N PRO A 11 -12.16 -10.34 -1.03
CA PRO A 11 -11.14 -10.25 -2.07
C PRO A 11 -10.43 -8.90 -2.05
N LEU A 12 -11.17 -7.80 -1.83
CA LEU A 12 -10.59 -6.46 -1.79
C LEU A 12 -9.63 -6.26 -0.61
N SER A 13 -10.01 -6.65 0.61
CA SER A 13 -9.15 -6.51 1.79
C SER A 13 -7.93 -7.44 1.74
N ALA A 14 -8.09 -8.64 1.19
CA ALA A 14 -6.98 -9.58 0.98
C ALA A 14 -5.98 -9.04 -0.05
N THR A 15 -6.47 -8.48 -1.16
CA THR A 15 -5.63 -7.81 -2.15
C THR A 15 -4.92 -6.60 -1.55
N ALA A 16 -5.62 -5.73 -0.82
CA ALA A 16 -5.00 -4.59 -0.14
C ALA A 16 -3.88 -5.04 0.81
N HIS A 17 -4.12 -6.08 1.61
CA HIS A 17 -3.10 -6.65 2.50
C HIS A 17 -1.86 -7.18 1.74
N GLN A 18 -2.06 -7.87 0.62
CA GLN A 18 -0.96 -8.34 -0.22
C GLN A 18 -0.13 -7.17 -0.78
N MET A 19 -0.80 -6.08 -1.19
CA MET A 19 -0.13 -4.88 -1.68
C MET A 19 0.70 -4.19 -0.57
N PHE A 20 0.20 -4.16 0.67
CA PHE A 20 0.97 -3.70 1.83
C PHE A 20 2.23 -4.53 2.08
N MET A 21 2.12 -5.85 2.01
CA MET A 21 3.26 -6.75 2.20
C MET A 21 4.32 -6.55 1.12
N GLN A 22 3.90 -6.36 -0.14
CA GLN A 22 4.80 -6.04 -1.24
C GLN A 22 5.52 -4.71 -1.02
N ALA A 23 4.79 -3.63 -0.68
CA ALA A 23 5.38 -2.33 -0.38
C ALA A 23 6.37 -2.39 0.79
N SER A 24 6.04 -3.15 1.85
CA SER A 24 6.96 -3.37 2.97
C SER A 24 8.25 -4.08 2.53
N SER A 25 8.14 -5.12 1.69
CA SER A 25 9.31 -5.83 1.17
C SER A 25 10.18 -4.99 0.22
N ALA A 26 9.57 -4.02 -0.45
CA ALA A 26 10.25 -3.05 -1.32
C ALA A 26 10.97 -1.92 -0.53
N GLY A 27 10.89 -1.94 0.81
CA GLY A 27 11.58 -0.97 1.68
C GLY A 27 10.71 0.18 2.17
N PHE A 28 9.41 0.22 1.82
CA PHE A 28 8.50 1.30 2.21
C PHE A 28 7.75 1.03 3.53
N GLY A 29 8.14 0.00 4.29
CA GLY A 29 7.41 -0.42 5.50
C GLY A 29 7.39 0.59 6.66
N ARG A 30 8.16 1.69 6.58
CA ARG A 30 8.13 2.79 7.55
C ARG A 30 7.44 4.06 7.02
N GLU A 31 6.98 4.02 5.78
CA GLU A 31 6.23 5.12 5.20
C GLU A 31 4.74 4.99 5.53
N ASP A 32 3.99 6.03 5.20
CA ASP A 32 2.54 6.03 5.28
C ASP A 32 1.91 4.95 4.39
N ASP A 33 0.65 4.63 4.65
CA ASP A 33 -0.08 3.54 4.01
C ASP A 33 -0.30 3.78 2.50
N SER A 34 -0.27 5.05 2.09
CA SER A 34 -0.22 5.53 0.71
C SER A 34 1.01 5.05 -0.07
N ALA A 35 2.10 4.61 0.58
CA ALA A 35 3.32 4.16 -0.10
C ALA A 35 3.12 2.94 -1.00
N VAL A 36 1.99 2.23 -0.87
CA VAL A 36 1.56 1.18 -1.80
C VAL A 36 1.48 1.67 -3.25
N ILE A 37 1.27 2.97 -3.51
CA ILE A 37 1.29 3.49 -4.88
C ILE A 37 2.66 3.35 -5.57
N LYS A 38 3.75 3.30 -4.78
CA LYS A 38 5.14 3.26 -5.28
C LYS A 38 5.53 1.92 -5.90
N ILE A 39 4.78 0.84 -5.62
CA ILE A 39 5.06 -0.49 -6.20
C ILE A 39 4.36 -0.71 -7.55
N PHE A 40 3.55 0.25 -8.01
CA PHE A 40 2.90 0.17 -9.32
C PHE A 40 3.86 0.61 -10.43
N PRO A 41 4.12 -0.25 -11.44
CA PRO A 41 5.00 0.12 -12.54
C PRO A 41 4.36 1.20 -13.41
N GLY A 42 5.19 2.13 -13.89
CA GLY A 42 4.77 3.16 -14.86
C GLY A 42 3.99 4.33 -14.27
N ILE A 43 3.95 4.49 -12.94
CA ILE A 43 3.36 5.66 -12.29
C ILE A 43 4.46 6.64 -11.90
N GLU A 44 4.30 7.91 -12.27
CA GLU A 44 5.13 9.02 -11.80
C GLU A 44 4.42 9.73 -10.64
N LEU A 45 5.10 9.85 -9.50
CA LEU A 45 4.55 10.52 -8.33
C LEU A 45 4.88 12.01 -8.32
N PRO A 46 3.94 12.86 -7.86
CA PRO A 46 4.25 14.27 -7.68
C PRO A 46 5.37 14.43 -6.64
N THR A 47 6.38 15.22 -6.99
CA THR A 47 7.40 15.63 -6.02
C THR A 47 6.82 16.71 -5.10
N ALA A 48 7.20 16.67 -3.82
CA ALA A 48 6.81 17.72 -2.89
C ALA A 48 7.32 19.07 -3.43
N LYS A 49 6.40 20.03 -3.64
CA LYS A 49 6.80 21.40 -3.98
C LYS A 49 7.63 21.95 -2.81
N PRO A 50 8.78 22.59 -3.04
CA PRO A 50 9.50 23.27 -1.97
C PRO A 50 8.54 24.26 -1.32
N GLN A 51 8.28 24.08 -0.02
CA GLN A 51 7.50 25.06 0.75
C GLN A 51 8.24 26.39 0.65
N SER A 52 7.58 27.38 0.04
CA SER A 52 8.04 28.76 0.05
C SER A 52 8.04 29.21 1.50
N VAL A 53 9.23 29.24 2.11
CA VAL A 53 9.49 29.93 3.39
C VAL A 53 9.68 31.42 3.14
#